data_AF-A0A081A9Z8-F1
#
_entry.id   AF-A0A081A9Z8-F1
#
_cell.length_a   1.000
_cell.length_b   1.000
_cell.length_c   1.000
_cell.angle_alpha   90.00
_cell.angle_beta   90.00
_cell.angle_gamma   90.00
#
_symmetry.space_group_name_H-M   'P 1'
#
loop_
_entity.id
_entity.type
_entity.pdbx_description
1 polymer ?
#
loop_
_entity_poly.entity_id
_entity_poly.type
_entity_poly.pdbx_seq_one_letter_code
_entity_poly.pdbx_strand_id
1 'polypeptide(L)'
;MKPFWLRSLGVAAFFLAATDTTQGTTVNLEATVLYTTLSDCTSKTTGKQVLVTAVIPSGSCATSNTCPETPSGSSLFPDITCPTTDGTASGTFIQTDLPTLFGSNPYVVVEKYSSACAAPADITSITAYLADGKCHKTDTAASYRATRKADGSATVQLYSDAACTSAGTLLTVSAADGSSHACVSDTKVYGAGTTPLYLTSTMNYDTTANTCSSGVPSLVSTAVANVDTTCTTTSACTGSAAPYTGTKCSSASSFLTDMATAFGSSPYVIVQKYNSGQACVATELSGVTAYLADGKCHKTDTAKSYRATQKADGSASVLSYTDAVCGTLGTQFTVSAADGSSHACVSDTKVYGAGTTPLYLTSTMNYDTTANTCSSGVPSLVSTAVANVDTTCLTTSVCTGSAAPYTGTKCSSASSYLADMGTAFGVNPYVIVQTFTTGKSCADEELSGITAYLADGKCHKTSSSASYRAIRNADNSASIKKYTDGICSSGETTTSLGTSQGACTADTKVYGAGTTPLYLTSTVNYDTAANTCKSGLPSYVASTVVGVDACAATVACTGQAAPYTGTS
;
A
#
# COMPACT_ATOMS: atom_id res chain seq x y z
N MET A 1 57.44 -31.04 17.78
CA MET A 1 58.54 -30.96 18.76
C MET A 1 58.20 -29.88 19.78
N LYS A 2 58.10 -30.31 21.06
CA LYS A 2 58.25 -29.62 22.36
C LYS A 2 58.53 -28.09 22.41
N PRO A 3 58.25 -27.40 23.56
CA PRO A 3 57.01 -27.28 24.37
C PRO A 3 56.85 -25.87 25.05
N PHE A 4 56.03 -25.76 26.12
CA PHE A 4 56.15 -24.83 27.28
C PHE A 4 55.58 -23.39 27.09
N TRP A 5 54.80 -22.73 27.98
CA TRP A 5 54.71 -22.73 29.46
C TRP A 5 53.27 -22.45 29.99
N LEU A 6 52.96 -23.06 31.14
CA LEU A 6 51.81 -22.83 32.01
C LEU A 6 52.14 -21.74 33.06
N ARG A 7 51.08 -21.20 33.69
CA ARG A 7 50.98 -20.28 34.87
C ARG A 7 50.51 -18.88 34.41
N SER A 8 49.37 -18.38 34.86
CA SER A 8 49.05 -18.17 36.27
C SER A 8 47.56 -18.31 36.58
N LEU A 9 47.26 -19.00 37.69
CA LEU A 9 46.00 -18.88 38.41
C LEU A 9 45.78 -17.43 38.83
N GLY A 10 44.73 -16.80 38.29
CA GLY A 10 44.13 -15.61 38.84
C GLY A 10 42.82 -16.01 39.52
N VAL A 11 42.88 -16.14 40.84
CA VAL A 11 41.71 -16.28 41.72
C VAL A 11 40.89 -15.00 41.56
N ALA A 12 39.89 -15.02 40.68
CA ALA A 12 38.83 -14.02 40.70
C ALA A 12 37.78 -14.52 41.68
N ALA A 13 37.83 -13.95 42.88
CA ALA A 13 36.88 -14.15 43.94
C ALA A 13 35.44 -14.02 43.40
N PHE A 14 34.75 -15.14 43.32
CA PHE A 14 33.29 -15.17 43.34
C PHE A 14 32.89 -14.67 44.73
N PHE A 15 32.71 -13.36 44.88
CA PHE A 15 31.81 -12.86 45.91
C PHE A 15 30.41 -13.29 45.48
N LEU A 16 30.02 -14.51 45.90
CA LEU A 16 28.64 -14.76 46.26
C LEU A 16 28.34 -13.73 47.35
N ALA A 17 27.79 -12.58 46.96
CA ALA A 17 26.83 -11.93 47.82
C ALA A 17 25.64 -12.90 47.87
N ALA A 18 25.74 -13.91 48.74
CA ALA A 18 24.57 -14.44 49.39
C ALA A 18 24.02 -13.26 50.19
N THR A 19 23.24 -12.40 49.53
CA THR A 19 22.22 -11.66 50.24
C THR A 19 21.38 -12.75 50.86
N ASP A 20 21.58 -12.93 52.15
CA ASP A 20 20.68 -13.62 53.04
C ASP A 20 19.30 -12.99 52.79
N THR A 21 18.53 -13.55 51.87
CA THR A 21 17.10 -13.34 51.80
C THR A 21 16.57 -14.08 53.02
N THR A 22 16.75 -13.48 54.20
CA THR A 22 15.84 -13.70 55.30
C THR A 22 14.47 -13.52 54.67
N GLN A 23 13.77 -14.63 54.39
CA GLN A 23 12.39 -14.60 53.94
C GLN A 23 11.68 -13.73 54.96
N GLY A 24 11.35 -12.50 54.57
CA GLY A 24 10.50 -11.63 55.36
C GLY A 24 9.28 -12.45 55.70
N THR A 25 8.85 -12.40 56.95
CA THR A 25 7.62 -13.03 57.45
C THR A 25 6.56 -13.00 56.36
N THR A 26 6.17 -14.18 55.86
CA THR A 26 5.15 -14.30 54.82
C THR A 26 3.90 -13.55 55.24
N VAL A 27 3.55 -12.53 54.47
CA VAL A 27 2.33 -11.76 54.67
C VAL A 27 1.22 -12.48 53.90
N ASN A 28 0.03 -12.60 54.48
CA ASN A 28 -1.13 -13.04 53.71
C ASN A 28 -1.79 -11.79 53.13
N LEU A 29 -2.17 -11.85 51.87
CA LEU A 29 -2.88 -10.75 51.21
C LEU A 29 -4.32 -11.19 50.90
N GLU A 30 -5.23 -10.24 51.01
CA GLU A 30 -6.56 -10.33 50.43
C GLU A 30 -6.60 -9.41 49.21
N ALA A 31 -6.74 -9.99 48.03
CA ALA A 31 -6.69 -9.29 46.76
C ALA A 31 -8.06 -9.31 46.06
N THR A 32 -8.59 -8.12 45.82
CA THR A 32 -9.81 -7.89 45.04
C THR A 32 -9.43 -7.62 43.59
N VAL A 33 -9.94 -8.44 42.67
CA VAL A 33 -9.77 -8.30 41.22
C VAL A 33 -11.07 -7.77 40.62
N LEU A 34 -11.01 -6.61 39.99
CA LEU A 34 -12.19 -5.89 39.47
C LEU A 34 -12.36 -6.10 37.98
N TYR A 35 -13.55 -6.55 37.56
CA TYR A 35 -13.94 -6.72 36.15
C TYR A 35 -15.11 -5.81 35.77
N THR A 36 -15.25 -5.52 34.48
CA THR A 36 -16.36 -4.73 33.92
C THR A 36 -17.46 -5.57 33.28
N THR A 37 -17.27 -6.89 33.21
CA THR A 37 -18.31 -7.84 32.76
C THR A 37 -18.39 -9.03 33.72
N LEU A 38 -19.61 -9.52 33.96
CA LEU A 38 -19.85 -10.69 34.82
C LEU A 38 -19.21 -11.96 34.24
N SER A 39 -19.24 -12.12 32.91
CA SER A 39 -18.64 -13.26 32.23
C SER A 39 -17.14 -13.31 32.45
N ASP A 40 -16.43 -12.19 32.34
CA ASP A 40 -14.98 -12.15 32.55
C ASP A 40 -14.61 -12.44 34.02
N CYS A 41 -15.41 -11.94 34.97
CA CYS A 41 -15.21 -12.22 36.40
C CYS A 41 -15.39 -13.71 36.73
N THR A 42 -16.50 -14.30 36.30
CA THR A 42 -16.84 -15.70 36.61
C THR A 42 -15.92 -16.70 35.92
N SER A 43 -15.45 -16.40 34.71
CA SER A 43 -14.49 -17.22 33.97
C SER A 43 -13.02 -16.93 34.30
N LYS A 44 -12.76 -15.86 35.06
CA LYS A 44 -11.41 -15.38 35.40
C LYS A 44 -10.53 -15.21 34.16
N THR A 45 -11.10 -14.63 33.10
CA THR A 45 -10.40 -14.47 31.82
C THR A 45 -9.16 -13.59 31.99
N THR A 46 -7.99 -14.15 31.73
CA THR A 46 -6.71 -13.41 31.73
C THR A 46 -6.79 -12.17 30.85
N GLY A 47 -6.35 -11.03 31.39
CA GLY A 47 -6.23 -9.76 30.71
C GLY A 47 -7.55 -8.99 30.54
N LYS A 48 -8.57 -9.31 31.34
CA LYS A 48 -9.89 -8.64 31.29
C LYS A 48 -10.24 -7.83 32.53
N GLN A 49 -9.50 -8.01 33.61
CA GLN A 49 -9.62 -7.17 34.81
C GLN A 49 -9.09 -5.76 34.54
N VAL A 50 -9.72 -4.79 35.19
CA VAL A 50 -9.38 -3.37 35.08
C VAL A 50 -8.66 -2.85 36.31
N LEU A 51 -8.70 -3.53 37.45
CA LEU A 51 -8.00 -3.09 38.67
C LEU A 51 -7.74 -4.30 39.57
N VAL A 52 -6.60 -4.33 40.23
CA VAL A 52 -6.35 -5.26 41.34
C VAL A 52 -5.95 -4.45 42.56
N THR A 53 -6.62 -4.67 43.69
CA THR A 53 -6.24 -4.07 44.98
C THR A 53 -5.97 -5.17 45.99
N ALA A 54 -4.86 -5.12 46.71
CA ALA A 54 -4.53 -6.06 47.76
C ALA A 54 -4.18 -5.33 49.06
N VAL A 55 -4.59 -5.92 50.18
CA VAL A 55 -4.31 -5.43 51.54
C VAL A 55 -3.94 -6.59 52.45
N ILE A 56 -3.29 -6.30 53.58
CA ILE A 56 -3.09 -7.27 54.65
C ILE A 56 -4.45 -7.42 55.38
N PRO A 57 -5.07 -8.60 55.39
CA PRO A 57 -6.37 -8.79 56.01
C PRO A 57 -6.23 -8.73 57.54
N SER A 58 -7.24 -8.15 58.20
CA SER A 58 -7.32 -8.13 59.67
C SER A 58 -7.69 -9.48 60.29
N GLY A 59 -8.01 -10.49 59.45
CA GLY A 59 -8.37 -11.85 59.82
C GLY A 59 -7.99 -12.87 58.74
N SER A 60 -8.62 -14.05 58.78
CA SER A 60 -8.42 -15.07 57.74
C SER A 60 -9.07 -14.63 56.42
N CYS A 61 -8.29 -14.56 55.35
CA CYS A 61 -8.80 -14.27 54.01
C CYS A 61 -9.73 -15.41 53.53
N ALA A 62 -10.86 -15.05 52.92
CA ALA A 62 -11.81 -15.98 52.33
C ALA A 62 -12.02 -15.67 50.84
N THR A 63 -11.65 -16.62 49.98
CA THR A 63 -11.86 -16.47 48.52
C THR A 63 -13.35 -16.40 48.20
N SER A 64 -13.74 -15.52 47.28
CA SER A 64 -15.14 -15.37 46.84
C SER A 64 -15.23 -15.25 45.33
N ASN A 65 -15.81 -16.26 44.69
CA ASN A 65 -16.03 -16.32 43.23
C ASN A 65 -17.46 -15.91 42.83
N THR A 66 -18.20 -15.23 43.72
CA THR A 66 -19.62 -14.91 43.49
C THR A 66 -19.82 -13.73 42.55
N CYS A 67 -18.77 -12.91 42.32
CA CYS A 67 -18.76 -11.78 41.39
C CYS A 67 -20.03 -10.89 41.46
N PRO A 68 -20.52 -10.47 42.65
CA PRO A 68 -21.73 -9.66 42.73
C PRO A 68 -21.47 -8.27 42.17
N GLU A 69 -22.41 -7.72 41.40
CA GLU A 69 -22.27 -6.34 40.92
C GLU A 69 -22.17 -5.36 42.11
N THR A 70 -21.00 -4.73 42.27
CA THR A 70 -20.68 -3.93 43.47
C THR A 70 -19.96 -2.64 43.08
N PRO A 71 -20.57 -1.47 43.35
CA PRO A 71 -21.95 -1.27 43.83
C PRO A 71 -23.01 -1.70 42.81
N SER A 72 -24.25 -1.90 43.24
CA SER A 72 -25.36 -2.21 42.32
C SER A 72 -25.55 -1.09 41.27
N GLY A 73 -25.71 -1.45 40.00
CA GLY A 73 -25.81 -0.51 38.87
C GLY A 73 -24.48 0.10 38.43
N SER A 74 -23.34 -0.37 38.94
CA SER A 74 -22.01 0.12 38.56
C SER A 74 -21.46 -0.54 37.31
N SER A 75 -21.95 -1.74 36.96
CA SER A 75 -21.35 -2.68 36.00
C SER A 75 -19.92 -3.10 36.37
N LEU A 76 -19.64 -3.22 37.66
CA LEU A 76 -18.36 -3.67 38.21
C LEU A 76 -18.56 -4.94 39.02
N PHE A 77 -17.70 -5.94 38.78
CA PHE A 77 -17.81 -7.28 39.35
C PHE A 77 -16.47 -7.65 40.01
N PRO A 78 -16.35 -7.53 41.34
CA PRO A 78 -15.15 -7.93 42.08
C PRO A 78 -15.11 -9.42 42.39
N ASP A 79 -13.92 -10.02 42.28
CA ASP A 79 -13.54 -11.38 42.73
C ASP A 79 -12.51 -11.27 43.86
N ILE A 80 -12.58 -12.13 44.88
CA ILE A 80 -11.64 -12.10 46.01
C ILE A 80 -10.72 -13.33 45.94
N THR A 81 -9.42 -13.06 45.95
CA THR A 81 -8.34 -14.05 45.95
C THR A 81 -7.45 -13.87 47.18
N CYS A 82 -6.86 -14.96 47.67
CA CYS A 82 -6.08 -14.97 48.92
C CYS A 82 -4.63 -15.44 48.68
N PRO A 83 -3.77 -14.63 48.04
CA PRO A 83 -2.38 -15.02 47.82
C PRO A 83 -1.58 -15.05 49.14
N THR A 84 -0.68 -16.03 49.25
CA THR A 84 0.20 -16.24 50.42
C THR A 84 1.63 -15.86 50.04
N THR A 85 2.03 -14.61 50.29
CA THR A 85 3.33 -14.08 49.83
C THR A 85 3.68 -12.75 50.46
N ASP A 86 4.96 -12.41 50.51
CA ASP A 86 5.47 -11.18 51.13
C ASP A 86 5.00 -9.84 50.49
N GLY A 87 4.12 -9.83 49.49
CA GLY A 87 3.52 -8.61 48.92
C GLY A 87 4.48 -7.59 48.32
N THR A 88 5.78 -7.87 48.29
CA THR A 88 6.80 -6.95 47.79
C THR A 88 6.96 -7.04 46.28
N ALA A 89 7.70 -6.11 45.70
CA ALA A 89 8.18 -6.18 44.31
C ALA A 89 8.86 -7.51 43.94
N SER A 90 9.45 -8.21 44.92
CA SER A 90 10.05 -9.54 44.74
C SER A 90 9.10 -10.71 45.09
N GLY A 91 7.93 -10.44 45.66
CA GLY A 91 6.96 -11.44 46.11
C GLY A 91 6.25 -12.14 44.95
N THR A 92 5.72 -13.34 45.22
CA THR A 92 5.02 -14.16 44.21
C THR A 92 3.75 -13.49 43.70
N PHE A 93 3.06 -12.67 44.52
CA PHE A 93 1.90 -11.90 44.06
C PHE A 93 2.27 -10.99 42.88
N ILE A 94 3.37 -10.26 43.00
CA ILE A 94 3.82 -9.33 41.98
C ILE A 94 4.47 -10.05 40.79
N GLN A 95 5.29 -11.07 41.04
CA GLN A 95 6.06 -11.75 40.01
C GLN A 95 5.31 -12.87 39.28
N THR A 96 4.20 -13.37 39.83
CA THR A 96 3.48 -14.52 39.28
C THR A 96 1.99 -14.24 39.14
N ASP A 97 1.32 -13.79 40.20
CA ASP A 97 -0.14 -13.63 40.16
C ASP A 97 -0.55 -12.47 39.25
N LEU A 98 0.08 -11.30 39.39
CA LEU A 98 -0.21 -10.15 38.53
C LEU A 98 0.08 -10.43 37.04
N PRO A 99 1.23 -11.00 36.63
CA PRO A 99 1.46 -11.40 35.24
C PRO A 99 0.43 -12.42 34.72
N THR A 100 0.00 -13.37 35.56
CA THR A 100 -1.02 -14.36 35.19
C THR A 100 -2.39 -13.71 34.99
N LEU A 101 -2.73 -12.75 35.85
CA LEU A 101 -3.96 -11.97 35.75
C LEU A 101 -3.92 -11.07 34.51
N PHE A 102 -2.91 -10.21 34.36
CA PHE A 102 -2.84 -9.21 33.29
C PHE A 102 -2.44 -9.79 31.94
N GLY A 103 -1.83 -10.97 31.90
CA GLY A 103 -1.32 -11.58 30.69
C GLY A 103 -0.32 -10.66 29.99
N SER A 104 -0.57 -10.34 28.73
CA SER A 104 0.27 -9.43 27.95
C SER A 104 -0.09 -7.94 28.12
N ASN A 105 -1.13 -7.61 28.90
CA ASN A 105 -1.52 -6.22 29.09
C ASN A 105 -0.53 -5.49 30.00
N PRO A 106 -0.21 -4.22 29.70
CA PRO A 106 0.61 -3.41 30.58
C PRO A 106 -0.12 -3.06 31.87
N TYR A 107 0.60 -2.98 32.97
CA TYR A 107 0.04 -2.54 34.26
C TYR A 107 1.06 -1.72 35.06
N VAL A 108 0.55 -0.87 35.95
CA VAL A 108 1.33 -0.07 36.91
C VAL A 108 0.92 -0.50 38.31
N VAL A 109 1.89 -0.93 39.11
CA VAL A 109 1.72 -1.30 40.52
C VAL A 109 2.11 -0.11 41.39
N VAL A 110 1.25 0.22 42.35
CA VAL A 110 1.49 1.22 43.40
C VAL A 110 1.42 0.49 44.74
N GLU A 111 2.55 0.36 45.42
CA GLU A 111 2.62 -0.12 46.80
C GLU A 111 2.65 1.09 47.74
N LYS A 112 1.82 1.05 48.79
CA LYS A 112 1.83 2.04 49.87
C LYS A 112 2.23 1.40 51.18
N TYR A 113 3.04 2.12 51.94
CA TYR A 113 3.57 1.69 53.22
C TYR A 113 3.14 2.63 54.34
N SER A 114 3.14 2.15 55.58
CA SER A 114 2.88 2.97 56.78
C SER A 114 4.05 3.90 57.10
N SER A 115 5.23 3.64 56.55
CA SER A 115 6.48 4.39 56.72
C SER A 115 7.36 4.31 55.45
N ALA A 116 8.66 4.59 55.54
CA ALA A 116 9.58 4.73 54.39
C ALA A 116 9.96 3.41 53.67
N CYS A 117 8.95 2.63 53.26
CA CYS A 117 9.04 1.34 52.58
C CYS A 117 10.06 0.37 53.18
N ALA A 118 10.20 0.36 54.51
CA ALA A 118 11.27 -0.30 55.22
C ALA A 118 11.11 -1.83 55.30
N ALA A 119 9.87 -2.31 55.49
CA ALA A 119 9.58 -3.73 55.60
C ALA A 119 8.30 -4.14 54.86
N PRO A 120 8.19 -5.40 54.39
CA PRO A 120 6.96 -5.95 53.80
C PRO A 120 5.75 -5.87 54.74
N ALA A 121 5.97 -6.00 56.05
CA ALA A 121 4.92 -5.89 57.07
C ALA A 121 4.33 -4.48 57.18
N ASP A 122 5.01 -3.47 56.64
CA ASP A 122 4.54 -2.08 56.63
C ASP A 122 3.63 -1.78 55.43
N ILE A 123 3.42 -2.74 54.51
CA ILE A 123 2.51 -2.56 53.37
C ILE A 123 1.09 -2.33 53.89
N THR A 124 0.53 -1.19 53.51
CA THR A 124 -0.86 -0.80 53.82
C THR A 124 -1.80 -1.13 52.67
N SER A 125 -1.33 -1.00 51.43
CA SER A 125 -2.07 -1.43 50.24
C SER A 125 -1.17 -1.60 49.03
N ILE A 126 -1.63 -2.44 48.10
CA ILE A 126 -1.06 -2.61 46.77
C ILE A 126 -2.19 -2.38 45.78
N THR A 127 -1.98 -1.52 44.79
CA THR A 127 -2.94 -1.32 43.70
C THR A 127 -2.25 -1.49 42.36
N ALA A 128 -2.71 -2.45 41.55
CA ALA A 128 -2.28 -2.63 40.17
C ALA A 128 -3.35 -2.10 39.21
N TYR A 129 -2.97 -1.08 38.44
CA TYR A 129 -3.78 -0.41 37.43
C TYR A 129 -3.48 -0.99 36.05
N LEU A 130 -4.51 -1.34 35.29
CA LEU A 130 -4.39 -1.63 33.85
C LEU A 130 -3.88 -0.36 33.15
N ALA A 131 -2.67 -0.43 32.60
CA ALA A 131 -1.96 0.72 32.05
C ALA A 131 -2.11 0.79 30.53
N ASP A 132 -3.32 0.59 30.04
CA ASP A 132 -3.62 0.69 28.62
C ASP A 132 -3.96 2.11 28.19
N GLY A 133 -3.93 3.13 29.06
CA GLY A 133 -4.25 4.52 28.70
C GLY A 133 -5.74 4.79 28.44
N LYS A 134 -6.63 3.80 28.56
CA LYS A 134 -8.09 3.98 28.50
C LYS A 134 -8.64 4.43 29.84
N CYS A 135 -9.86 4.95 29.79
CA CYS A 135 -10.62 5.26 30.99
C CYS A 135 -11.18 3.97 31.59
N HIS A 136 -10.84 3.70 32.84
CA HIS A 136 -11.34 2.55 33.59
C HIS A 136 -12.10 3.03 34.80
N LYS A 137 -13.39 2.67 34.86
CA LYS A 137 -14.25 2.93 36.00
C LYS A 137 -13.84 2.03 37.18
N THR A 138 -13.76 2.61 38.37
CA THR A 138 -13.46 1.88 39.62
C THR A 138 -14.61 1.95 40.61
N ASP A 139 -15.53 2.90 40.42
CA ASP A 139 -16.78 3.04 41.15
C ASP A 139 -17.78 3.84 40.29
N THR A 140 -19.03 3.93 40.71
CA THR A 140 -20.09 4.82 40.19
C THR A 140 -19.66 6.28 40.00
N ALA A 141 -18.72 6.79 40.80
CA ALA A 141 -18.23 8.17 40.75
C ALA A 141 -16.69 8.29 40.68
N ALA A 142 -15.98 7.22 40.31
CA ALA A 142 -14.52 7.25 40.23
C ALA A 142 -14.01 6.44 39.04
N SER A 143 -12.92 6.94 38.44
CA SER A 143 -12.22 6.27 37.36
C SER A 143 -10.75 6.64 37.35
N TYR A 144 -9.98 5.96 36.51
CA TYR A 144 -8.58 6.29 36.30
C TYR A 144 -8.16 6.10 34.84
N ARG A 145 -7.00 6.69 34.51
CA ARG A 145 -6.21 6.35 33.32
C ARG A 145 -4.79 6.10 33.77
N ALA A 146 -4.20 4.99 33.34
CA ALA A 146 -2.80 4.69 33.63
C ALA A 146 -2.01 4.47 32.34
N THR A 147 -0.77 4.96 32.31
CA THR A 147 0.17 4.70 31.21
C THR A 147 1.52 4.28 31.75
N ARG A 148 2.25 3.46 31.00
CA ARG A 148 3.61 3.00 31.28
C ARG A 148 4.41 2.99 29.99
N LYS A 149 5.56 3.63 30.00
CA LYS A 149 6.50 3.67 28.87
C LYS A 149 7.55 2.57 28.99
N ALA A 150 8.22 2.30 27.88
CA ALA A 150 9.29 1.30 27.82
C ALA A 150 10.51 1.65 28.69
N ASP A 151 10.75 2.94 28.94
CA ASP A 151 11.80 3.44 29.84
C ASP A 151 11.47 3.24 31.33
N GLY A 152 10.31 2.66 31.65
CA GLY A 152 9.86 2.43 33.03
C GLY A 152 9.10 3.60 33.65
N SER A 153 9.06 4.77 33.00
CA SER A 153 8.24 5.88 33.47
C SER A 153 6.75 5.55 33.35
N ALA A 154 5.94 6.06 34.28
CA ALA A 154 4.53 5.75 34.35
C ALA A 154 3.71 6.93 34.89
N THR A 155 2.42 6.94 34.54
CA THR A 155 1.45 7.83 35.14
C THR A 155 0.19 7.09 35.55
N VAL A 156 -0.45 7.55 36.62
CA VAL A 156 -1.80 7.15 37.01
C VAL A 156 -2.57 8.42 37.34
N GLN A 157 -3.52 8.79 36.49
CA GLN A 157 -4.44 9.90 36.71
C GLN A 157 -5.73 9.36 37.30
N LEU A 158 -6.07 9.78 38.51
CA LEU A 158 -7.36 9.50 39.13
C LEU A 158 -8.37 10.59 38.76
N TYR A 159 -9.64 10.22 38.65
CA TYR A 159 -10.75 11.11 38.32
C TYR A 159 -11.87 10.97 39.35
N SER A 160 -12.54 12.07 39.64
CA SER A 160 -13.68 12.14 40.57
C SER A 160 -15.03 11.90 39.88
N ASP A 161 -15.00 11.32 38.69
CA ASP A 161 -16.17 10.88 37.92
C ASP A 161 -15.86 9.55 37.22
N ALA A 162 -16.89 8.85 36.74
CA ALA A 162 -16.73 7.56 36.06
C ALA A 162 -16.30 7.65 34.59
N ALA A 163 -16.28 8.85 33.99
CA ALA A 163 -16.03 9.08 32.56
C ALA A 163 -14.66 9.70 32.26
N CYS A 164 -13.78 9.80 33.27
CA CYS A 164 -12.47 10.43 33.19
C CYS A 164 -12.51 11.87 32.67
N THR A 165 -13.44 12.69 33.15
CA THR A 165 -13.63 14.09 32.70
C THR A 165 -13.10 15.12 33.70
N SER A 166 -13.23 14.84 34.99
CA SER A 166 -12.87 15.71 36.12
C SER A 166 -11.58 15.19 36.74
N ALA A 167 -10.45 15.71 36.25
CA ALA A 167 -9.13 15.28 36.71
C ALA A 167 -8.91 15.59 38.19
N GLY A 168 -8.52 14.56 38.95
CA GLY A 168 -8.07 14.65 40.33
C GLY A 168 -6.55 14.49 40.45
N THR A 169 -6.11 13.65 41.38
CA THR A 169 -4.68 13.40 41.65
C THR A 169 -3.98 12.71 40.49
N LEU A 170 -2.82 13.23 40.11
CA LEU A 170 -1.89 12.62 39.16
C LEU A 170 -0.70 12.03 39.91
N LEU A 171 -0.48 10.73 39.74
CA LEU A 171 0.77 10.07 40.11
C LEU A 171 1.68 10.03 38.88
N THR A 172 2.94 10.43 39.05
CA THR A 172 3.97 10.33 38.02
C THR A 172 5.20 9.64 38.56
N VAL A 173 5.83 8.83 37.71
CA VAL A 173 7.01 8.04 38.04
C VAL A 173 8.06 8.32 36.99
N SER A 174 9.25 8.71 37.42
CA SER A 174 10.37 8.88 36.51
C SER A 174 10.87 7.53 36.00
N ALA A 175 11.56 7.51 34.86
CA ALA A 175 12.18 6.30 34.33
C ALA A 175 13.15 5.65 35.33
N ALA A 176 13.88 6.47 36.09
CA ALA A 176 14.81 6.01 37.12
C ALA A 176 14.06 5.29 38.24
N ASP A 177 13.04 5.93 38.83
CA ASP A 177 12.30 5.40 39.97
C ASP A 177 11.54 4.11 39.61
N GLY A 178 10.92 4.08 38.42
CA GLY A 178 10.16 2.94 37.93
C GLY A 178 11.03 1.73 37.61
N SER A 179 12.29 1.94 37.21
CA SER A 179 13.24 0.87 36.95
C SER A 179 13.90 0.34 38.23
N SER A 180 14.23 1.24 39.16
CA SER A 180 14.89 0.86 40.42
C SER A 180 13.91 0.45 41.53
N HIS A 181 12.60 0.51 41.29
CA HIS A 181 11.57 0.28 42.30
C HIS A 181 11.79 1.16 43.54
N ALA A 182 12.21 2.41 43.31
CA ALA A 182 12.62 3.32 44.38
C ALA A 182 11.43 3.62 45.30
N CYS A 183 11.68 3.63 46.61
CA CYS A 183 10.73 4.18 47.56
C CYS A 183 10.82 5.70 47.55
N VAL A 184 9.72 6.36 47.23
CA VAL A 184 9.59 7.82 47.32
C VAL A 184 8.61 8.12 48.45
N SER A 185 9.13 8.67 49.55
CA SER A 185 8.40 8.80 50.82
C SER A 185 7.96 7.44 51.37
N ASP A 186 6.74 7.02 51.09
CA ASP A 186 6.07 5.81 51.58
C ASP A 186 5.48 4.98 50.43
N THR A 187 5.84 5.30 49.18
CA THR A 187 5.24 4.73 47.98
C THR A 187 6.31 4.17 47.05
N LYS A 188 6.07 2.95 46.55
CA LYS A 188 6.82 2.39 45.40
C LYS A 188 5.89 2.29 44.22
N VAL A 189 6.38 2.68 43.04
CA VAL A 189 5.61 2.57 41.81
C VAL A 189 6.47 1.96 40.71
N TYR A 190 5.96 0.92 40.08
CA TYR A 190 6.64 0.17 39.04
C TYR A 190 5.60 -0.57 38.20
N GLY A 191 5.98 -1.54 37.36
CA GLY A 191 5.02 -2.35 36.61
C GLY A 191 5.65 -3.12 35.47
N ALA A 192 4.81 -3.67 34.60
CA ALA A 192 5.25 -4.43 33.43
C ALA A 192 4.48 -4.02 32.17
N GLY A 193 5.07 -4.33 31.01
CA GLY A 193 4.51 -3.99 29.70
C GLY A 193 4.67 -2.50 29.33
N THR A 194 4.25 -2.16 28.10
CA THR A 194 4.23 -0.78 27.59
C THR A 194 2.82 -0.47 27.10
N THR A 195 2.30 0.71 27.44
CA THR A 195 1.01 1.20 26.93
C THR A 195 1.02 1.22 25.41
N PRO A 196 0.05 0.58 24.74
CA PRO A 196 -0.08 0.68 23.30
C PRO A 196 -0.27 2.14 22.86
N LEU A 197 0.32 2.50 21.72
CA LEU A 197 0.03 3.76 21.07
C LEU A 197 -1.36 3.70 20.41
N TYR A 198 -2.19 4.69 20.74
CA TYR A 198 -3.49 4.92 20.12
C TYR A 198 -3.34 5.80 18.90
N LEU A 199 -4.06 5.43 17.86
CA LEU A 199 -3.98 6.07 16.56
C LEU A 199 -5.35 6.58 16.14
N THR A 200 -5.43 7.89 15.93
CA THR A 200 -6.59 8.55 15.34
C THR A 200 -6.25 8.89 13.90
N SER A 201 -6.87 8.19 12.96
CA SER A 201 -6.64 8.35 11.51
C SER A 201 -7.75 9.17 10.88
N THR A 202 -7.38 10.29 10.25
CA THR A 202 -8.24 11.04 9.33
C THR A 202 -8.12 10.44 7.94
N MET A 203 -9.22 9.84 7.46
CA MET A 203 -9.35 9.23 6.14
C MET A 203 -9.87 10.28 5.17
N ASN A 204 -9.10 10.61 4.13
CA ASN A 204 -9.41 11.62 3.13
C ASN A 204 -9.85 10.96 1.81
N TYR A 205 -11.01 11.32 1.28
CA TYR A 205 -11.58 10.76 0.06
C TYR A 205 -11.72 11.86 -0.99
N ASP A 206 -10.83 11.87 -1.98
CA ASP A 206 -10.91 12.75 -3.15
C ASP A 206 -11.83 12.14 -4.23
N THR A 207 -13.10 11.98 -3.86
CA THR A 207 -14.14 11.41 -4.71
C THR A 207 -15.33 12.33 -4.77
N THR A 208 -16.08 12.29 -5.88
CA THR A 208 -17.32 13.05 -6.02
C THR A 208 -18.47 12.50 -5.19
N ALA A 209 -18.35 11.26 -4.70
CA ALA A 209 -19.32 10.61 -3.82
C ALA A 209 -18.91 10.70 -2.35
N ASN A 210 -19.88 10.91 -1.47
CA ASN A 210 -19.70 10.91 -0.01
C ASN A 210 -19.73 9.46 0.53
N THR A 211 -18.63 8.71 0.34
CA THR A 211 -18.52 7.29 0.74
C THR A 211 -17.35 7.04 1.68
N CYS A 212 -17.44 7.50 2.94
CA CYS A 212 -16.35 7.37 3.94
C CYS A 212 -16.09 5.96 4.47
N SER A 213 -16.94 5.00 4.13
CA SER A 213 -16.94 3.67 4.75
C SER A 213 -16.72 2.54 3.74
N SER A 214 -16.69 2.84 2.44
CA SER A 214 -16.55 1.85 1.36
C SER A 214 -15.64 2.28 0.20
N GLY A 215 -15.22 3.55 0.15
CA GLY A 215 -14.26 4.02 -0.85
C GLY A 215 -12.81 3.71 -0.45
N VAL A 216 -11.91 3.71 -1.44
CA VAL A 216 -10.46 3.72 -1.19
C VAL A 216 -10.08 5.15 -0.77
N PRO A 217 -9.45 5.37 0.39
CA PRO A 217 -8.99 6.70 0.77
C PRO A 217 -7.88 7.15 -0.16
N SER A 218 -7.90 8.43 -0.51
CA SER A 218 -6.78 9.08 -1.20
C SER A 218 -5.62 9.32 -0.23
N LEU A 219 -5.87 9.78 0.99
CA LEU A 219 -4.82 10.08 1.97
C LEU A 219 -5.30 9.66 3.35
N VAL A 220 -4.42 9.12 4.17
CA VAL A 220 -4.69 8.87 5.59
C VAL A 220 -3.65 9.62 6.40
N SER A 221 -4.10 10.53 7.26
CA SER A 221 -3.24 11.23 8.22
C SER A 221 -3.53 10.73 9.62
N THR A 222 -2.54 10.21 10.31
CA THR A 222 -2.69 9.57 11.61
C THR A 222 -1.94 10.34 12.68
N ALA A 223 -2.68 10.76 13.71
CA ALA A 223 -2.14 11.30 14.94
C ALA A 223 -1.91 10.17 15.95
N VAL A 224 -0.82 10.28 16.71
CA VAL A 224 -0.40 9.29 17.72
C VAL A 224 -0.64 9.86 19.12
N ALA A 225 -1.21 9.07 20.01
CA ALA A 225 -1.41 9.42 21.42
C ALA A 225 -1.15 8.23 22.34
N ASN A 226 -0.68 8.50 23.56
CA ASN A 226 -0.46 7.46 24.59
C ASN A 226 -1.72 7.18 25.43
N VAL A 227 -2.79 7.92 25.18
CA VAL A 227 -4.05 7.88 25.92
C VAL A 227 -5.17 7.77 24.90
N ASP A 228 -6.15 6.91 25.16
CA ASP A 228 -7.33 6.82 24.31
C ASP A 228 -8.20 8.07 24.50
N THR A 229 -7.98 9.07 23.64
CA THR A 229 -8.72 10.33 23.62
C THR A 229 -10.00 10.17 22.83
N THR A 230 -11.05 9.58 23.43
CA THR A 230 -12.44 9.54 22.92
C THR A 230 -12.57 9.31 21.40
N CYS A 231 -11.68 8.52 20.80
CA CYS A 231 -11.64 8.43 19.35
C CYS A 231 -12.94 7.78 18.90
N THR A 232 -13.72 8.51 18.10
CA THR A 232 -15.02 8.05 17.63
C THR A 232 -14.93 7.81 16.13
N THR A 233 -15.03 6.53 15.74
CA THR A 233 -15.03 6.18 14.31
C THR A 233 -16.31 6.70 13.67
N THR A 234 -16.18 7.44 12.57
CA THR A 234 -17.33 8.02 11.86
C THR A 234 -17.89 7.03 10.85
N SER A 235 -19.21 6.87 10.79
CA SER A 235 -19.89 6.07 9.76
C SER A 235 -20.23 6.85 8.49
N ALA A 236 -20.18 8.19 8.53
CA ALA A 236 -20.44 9.09 7.40
C ALA A 236 -19.33 10.15 7.30
N CYS A 237 -19.03 10.63 6.09
CA CYS A 237 -18.05 11.69 5.95
C CYS A 237 -18.59 13.04 6.40
N THR A 238 -17.67 13.91 6.75
CA THR A 238 -17.87 15.36 6.80
C THR A 238 -17.35 16.02 5.52
N GLY A 239 -17.84 17.23 5.24
CA GLY A 239 -17.50 18.03 4.06
C GLY A 239 -18.67 18.19 3.10
N SER A 240 -18.69 19.31 2.37
CA SER A 240 -19.70 19.60 1.33
C SER A 240 -19.19 19.32 -0.09
N ALA A 241 -17.88 19.14 -0.25
CA ALA A 241 -17.22 18.82 -1.50
C ALA A 241 -15.93 18.04 -1.21
N ALA A 242 -15.38 17.40 -2.25
CA ALA A 242 -14.11 16.70 -2.15
C ALA A 242 -12.94 17.64 -1.78
N PRO A 243 -12.02 17.21 -0.92
CA PRO A 243 -12.00 15.88 -0.33
C PRO A 243 -12.92 15.76 0.90
N TYR A 244 -13.67 14.65 0.98
CA TYR A 244 -14.48 14.30 2.15
C TYR A 244 -13.60 13.65 3.21
N THR A 245 -13.93 13.83 4.50
CA THR A 245 -13.12 13.27 5.59
C THR A 245 -13.92 12.42 6.57
N GLY A 246 -13.32 11.32 7.01
CA GLY A 246 -13.81 10.45 8.07
C GLY A 246 -12.73 10.20 9.14
N THR A 247 -13.13 9.69 10.29
CA THR A 247 -12.23 9.30 11.38
C THR A 247 -12.27 7.79 11.57
N LYS A 248 -11.10 7.16 11.66
CA LYS A 248 -10.93 5.74 12.05
C LYS A 248 -10.00 5.64 13.24
N CYS A 249 -10.43 4.87 14.23
CA CYS A 249 -9.69 4.63 15.47
C CYS A 249 -8.97 3.28 15.38
N SER A 250 -7.70 3.25 15.76
CA SER A 250 -6.85 2.06 15.67
C SER A 250 -5.76 2.10 16.75
N SER A 251 -4.94 1.07 16.82
CA SER A 251 -3.70 1.06 17.60
C SER A 251 -2.50 0.88 16.69
N ALA A 252 -1.30 1.17 17.17
CA ALA A 252 -0.07 0.89 16.43
C ALA A 252 0.06 -0.58 16.00
N SER A 253 -0.52 -1.52 16.76
CA SER A 253 -0.49 -2.94 16.42
C SER A 253 -1.48 -3.33 15.30
N SER A 254 -2.60 -2.62 15.14
CA SER A 254 -3.59 -2.92 14.09
C SER A 254 -3.39 -2.10 12.82
N PHE A 255 -2.64 -1.01 12.90
CA PHE A 255 -2.50 0.00 11.84
C PHE A 255 -2.21 -0.57 10.45
N LEU A 256 -1.26 -1.50 10.33
CA LEU A 256 -0.88 -2.06 9.03
C LEU A 256 -2.03 -2.85 8.40
N THR A 257 -2.72 -3.66 9.20
CA THR A 257 -3.90 -4.42 8.77
C THR A 257 -5.05 -3.47 8.41
N ASP A 258 -5.21 -2.39 9.17
CA ASP A 258 -6.20 -1.36 8.91
C ASP A 258 -5.96 -0.64 7.58
N MET A 259 -4.71 -0.33 7.25
CA MET A 259 -4.33 0.29 5.98
C MET A 259 -4.46 -0.68 4.80
N ALA A 260 -4.00 -1.92 4.94
CA ALA A 260 -4.17 -2.94 3.92
C ALA A 260 -5.65 -3.15 3.57
N THR A 261 -6.52 -3.14 4.58
CA THR A 261 -7.98 -3.23 4.38
C THR A 261 -8.53 -1.98 3.70
N ALA A 262 -8.10 -0.79 4.11
CA ALA A 262 -8.62 0.47 3.57
C ALA A 262 -8.23 0.68 2.10
N PHE A 263 -7.00 0.36 1.72
CA PHE A 263 -6.52 0.51 0.33
C PHE A 263 -6.88 -0.68 -0.57
N GLY A 264 -7.12 -1.86 0.02
CA GLY A 264 -7.43 -3.09 -0.72
C GLY A 264 -6.31 -3.43 -1.69
N SER A 265 -6.65 -3.61 -2.97
CA SER A 265 -5.68 -3.88 -4.04
C SER A 265 -4.98 -2.63 -4.58
N SER A 266 -5.34 -1.43 -4.09
CA SER A 266 -4.74 -0.19 -4.57
C SER A 266 -3.35 -0.02 -3.97
N PRO A 267 -2.36 0.45 -4.77
CA PRO A 267 -1.02 0.67 -4.25
C PRO A 267 -1.01 1.84 -3.26
N TYR A 268 -0.19 1.77 -2.22
CA TYR A 268 -0.06 2.85 -1.24
C TYR A 268 1.34 2.93 -0.63
N VAL A 269 1.71 4.13 -0.18
CA VAL A 269 2.98 4.43 0.51
C VAL A 269 2.67 4.96 1.90
N ILE A 270 3.22 4.34 2.94
CA ILE A 270 3.15 4.78 4.33
C ILE A 270 4.47 5.47 4.69
N VAL A 271 4.37 6.69 5.21
CA VAL A 271 5.45 7.47 5.77
C VAL A 271 5.23 7.61 7.27
N GLN A 272 6.06 6.94 8.07
CA GLN A 272 6.10 7.09 9.52
C GLN A 272 7.15 8.13 9.89
N LYS A 273 6.76 9.10 10.71
CA LYS A 273 7.65 10.11 11.29
C LYS A 273 7.82 9.88 12.78
N TYR A 274 9.03 10.09 13.24
CA TYR A 274 9.41 9.98 14.64
C TYR A 274 9.92 11.31 15.15
N ASN A 275 9.89 11.50 16.47
CA ASN A 275 10.47 12.68 17.11
C ASN A 275 11.95 12.81 16.73
N SER A 276 12.43 14.06 16.63
CA SER A 276 13.78 14.32 16.13
C SER A 276 14.86 13.68 17.02
N GLY A 277 15.81 13.01 16.39
CA GLY A 277 16.93 12.32 17.02
C GLY A 277 16.59 10.94 17.59
N GLN A 278 15.38 10.42 17.34
CA GLN A 278 14.90 9.17 17.95
C GLN A 278 15.11 7.93 17.10
N ALA A 279 15.76 8.03 15.93
CA ALA A 279 16.18 6.90 15.10
C ALA A 279 15.08 5.83 14.91
N CYS A 280 13.83 6.29 14.74
CA CYS A 280 12.65 5.46 14.56
C CYS A 280 12.33 4.48 15.69
N VAL A 281 12.65 4.84 16.93
CA VAL A 281 12.19 4.14 18.14
C VAL A 281 10.66 4.16 18.19
N ALA A 282 10.03 2.98 18.31
CA ALA A 282 8.59 2.80 18.17
C ALA A 282 7.76 3.72 19.08
N THR A 283 8.22 3.97 20.31
CA THR A 283 7.53 4.83 21.29
C THR A 283 7.63 6.32 20.97
N GLU A 284 8.49 6.69 20.02
CA GLU A 284 8.73 8.07 19.58
C GLU A 284 8.04 8.37 18.25
N LEU A 285 7.12 7.49 17.82
CA LEU A 285 6.32 7.70 16.62
C LEU A 285 5.46 8.95 16.82
N SER A 286 5.71 9.98 16.01
CA SER A 286 5.07 11.29 16.13
C SER A 286 3.88 11.44 15.17
N GLY A 287 3.86 10.67 14.08
CA GLY A 287 2.79 10.71 13.10
C GLY A 287 2.98 9.70 12.00
N VAL A 288 1.88 9.34 11.33
CA VAL A 288 1.91 8.49 10.14
C VAL A 288 1.08 9.12 9.05
N THR A 289 1.55 9.05 7.80
CA THR A 289 0.78 9.45 6.63
C THR A 289 0.82 8.34 5.59
N ALA A 290 -0.35 7.86 5.17
CA ALA A 290 -0.46 6.91 4.07
C ALA A 290 -1.03 7.60 2.82
N TYR A 291 -0.39 7.41 1.69
CA TYR A 291 -0.72 8.03 0.40
C TYR A 291 -1.18 6.94 -0.56
N LEU A 292 -2.31 7.14 -1.25
CA LEU A 292 -2.68 6.36 -2.41
C LEU A 292 -1.63 6.59 -3.51
N ALA A 293 -0.93 5.52 -3.87
CA ALA A 293 0.21 5.57 -4.78
C ALA A 293 -0.16 5.10 -6.19
N ASP A 294 -1.30 5.56 -6.69
CA ASP A 294 -1.80 5.22 -8.02
C ASP A 294 -1.28 6.19 -9.11
N GLY A 295 -0.30 7.04 -8.80
CA GLY A 295 0.27 8.01 -9.73
C GLY A 295 -0.67 9.16 -10.13
N LYS A 296 -1.92 9.16 -9.65
CA LYS A 296 -2.90 10.21 -9.93
C LYS A 296 -2.73 11.41 -9.02
N CYS A 297 -3.32 12.53 -9.43
CA CYS A 297 -3.43 13.71 -8.62
C CYS A 297 -4.55 13.52 -7.60
N HIS A 298 -4.23 13.68 -6.33
CA HIS A 298 -5.18 13.62 -5.24
C HIS A 298 -5.09 14.90 -4.42
N LYS A 299 -6.24 15.49 -4.13
CA LYS A 299 -6.35 16.66 -3.25
C LYS A 299 -6.07 16.27 -1.81
N THR A 300 -5.16 16.98 -1.17
CA THR A 300 -4.99 16.92 0.29
C THR A 300 -5.97 17.86 1.00
N ASP A 301 -6.36 18.94 0.32
CA ASP A 301 -7.35 19.91 0.75
C ASP A 301 -7.90 20.66 -0.49
N THR A 302 -8.61 21.78 -0.30
CA THR A 302 -9.18 22.57 -1.40
C THR A 302 -8.16 23.35 -2.23
N ALA A 303 -6.93 23.51 -1.74
CA ALA A 303 -5.87 24.31 -2.32
C ALA A 303 -4.59 23.52 -2.63
N LYS A 304 -4.42 22.30 -2.12
CA LYS A 304 -3.21 21.50 -2.28
C LYS A 304 -3.53 20.09 -2.76
N SER A 305 -2.54 19.49 -3.39
CA SER A 305 -2.64 18.14 -3.94
C SER A 305 -1.31 17.42 -3.87
N TYR A 306 -1.33 16.13 -4.20
CA TYR A 306 -0.14 15.31 -4.25
C TYR A 306 -0.26 14.25 -5.34
N ARG A 307 0.89 13.70 -5.75
CA ARG A 307 1.00 12.44 -6.50
C ARG A 307 1.93 11.52 -5.73
N ALA A 308 1.57 10.26 -5.60
CA ALA A 308 2.46 9.26 -5.04
C ALA A 308 2.64 8.08 -5.98
N THR A 309 3.83 7.51 -5.97
CA THR A 309 4.17 6.30 -6.72
C THR A 309 4.95 5.32 -5.85
N GLN A 310 4.79 4.04 -6.13
CA GLN A 310 5.53 2.93 -5.55
C GLN A 310 5.87 1.94 -6.65
N LYS A 311 7.13 1.55 -6.72
CA LYS A 311 7.65 0.58 -7.67
C LYS A 311 7.78 -0.80 -7.04
N ALA A 312 7.91 -1.83 -7.87
CA ALA A 312 8.07 -3.21 -7.44
C ALA A 312 9.39 -3.46 -6.67
N ASP A 313 10.41 -2.63 -6.89
CA ASP A 313 11.69 -2.66 -6.15
C ASP A 313 11.61 -2.00 -4.76
N GLY A 314 10.42 -1.57 -4.33
CA GLY A 314 10.17 -0.90 -3.06
C GLY A 314 10.50 0.59 -3.08
N SER A 315 11.08 1.14 -4.15
CA SER A 315 11.29 2.58 -4.27
C SER A 315 9.94 3.30 -4.37
N ALA A 316 9.86 4.49 -3.77
CA ALA A 316 8.63 5.25 -3.69
C ALA A 316 8.90 6.74 -3.83
N SER A 317 7.90 7.48 -4.28
CA SER A 317 7.96 8.95 -4.27
C SER A 317 6.62 9.53 -3.89
N VAL A 318 6.66 10.67 -3.22
CA VAL A 318 5.50 11.51 -2.92
C VAL A 318 5.86 12.93 -3.34
N LEU A 319 5.17 13.45 -4.34
CA LEU A 319 5.31 14.82 -4.82
C LEU A 319 4.09 15.60 -4.32
N SER A 320 4.31 16.63 -3.52
CA SER A 320 3.28 17.57 -3.12
C SER A 320 3.22 18.76 -4.06
N TYR A 321 2.06 19.39 -4.14
CA TYR A 321 1.79 20.54 -4.97
C TYR A 321 1.08 21.61 -4.14
N THR A 322 1.37 22.87 -4.46
CA THR A 322 0.77 24.03 -3.77
C THR A 322 -0.56 24.47 -4.38
N ASP A 323 -1.06 23.76 -5.40
CA ASP A 323 -2.39 23.88 -5.96
C ASP A 323 -3.15 22.54 -5.89
N ALA A 324 -4.46 22.55 -6.15
CA ALA A 324 -5.35 21.38 -6.05
C ALA A 324 -5.40 20.52 -7.33
N VAL A 325 -4.60 20.84 -8.36
CA VAL A 325 -4.64 20.19 -9.70
C VAL A 325 -3.29 19.62 -10.13
N CYS A 326 -2.34 19.54 -9.19
CA CYS A 326 -0.97 19.10 -9.41
C CYS A 326 -0.23 19.88 -10.52
N GLY A 327 -0.43 21.20 -10.59
CA GLY A 327 0.22 22.08 -11.59
C GLY A 327 1.54 22.70 -11.11
N THR A 328 1.62 23.07 -9.84
CA THR A 328 2.68 23.87 -9.22
C THR A 328 3.38 23.03 -8.18
N LEU A 329 4.61 22.60 -8.51
CA LEU A 329 5.39 21.71 -7.68
C LEU A 329 5.68 22.35 -6.32
N GLY A 330 5.40 21.61 -5.26
CA GLY A 330 5.78 21.93 -3.88
C GLY A 330 7.05 21.18 -3.51
N THR A 331 6.94 20.26 -2.55
CA THR A 331 8.07 19.43 -2.10
C THR A 331 8.01 18.05 -2.71
N GLN A 332 9.18 17.45 -2.91
CA GLN A 332 9.34 16.06 -3.33
C GLN A 332 9.98 15.27 -2.21
N PHE A 333 9.44 14.08 -1.97
CA PHE A 333 9.98 13.08 -1.07
C PHE A 333 10.22 11.80 -1.87
N THR A 334 11.40 11.19 -1.74
CA THR A 334 11.78 9.97 -2.46
C THR A 334 12.43 8.98 -1.53
N VAL A 335 12.21 7.71 -1.82
CA VAL A 335 12.76 6.56 -1.10
C VAL A 335 13.45 5.66 -2.09
N SER A 336 14.69 5.30 -1.79
CA SER A 336 15.46 4.37 -2.62
C SER A 336 14.88 2.95 -2.51
N ALA A 337 15.19 2.09 -3.48
CA ALA A 337 14.78 0.68 -3.44
C ALA A 337 15.32 -0.04 -2.19
N ALA A 338 16.56 0.28 -1.78
CA ALA A 338 17.20 -0.29 -0.60
C ALA A 338 16.47 0.10 0.69
N ASP A 339 16.15 1.38 0.85
CA ASP A 339 15.47 1.89 2.05
C ASP A 339 14.02 1.39 2.12
N GLY A 340 13.33 1.37 0.98
CA GLY A 340 11.94 0.93 0.88
C GLY A 340 11.77 -0.57 1.14
N SER A 341 12.67 -1.41 0.62
CA SER A 341 12.62 -2.87 0.82
C SER A 341 13.03 -3.30 2.23
N SER A 342 13.94 -2.57 2.87
CA SER A 342 14.42 -2.88 4.23
C SER A 342 13.62 -2.19 5.33
N HIS A 343 12.71 -1.27 4.96
CA HIS A 343 12.01 -0.38 5.88
C HIS A 343 12.98 0.38 6.80
N ALA A 344 14.13 0.78 6.23
CA ALA A 344 15.20 1.43 6.97
C ALA A 344 14.71 2.73 7.62
N CYS A 345 15.22 3.00 8.81
CA CYS A 345 15.07 4.32 9.40
C CYS A 345 16.08 5.28 8.78
N VAL A 346 15.59 6.30 8.09
CA VAL A 346 16.42 7.37 7.53
C VAL A 346 15.94 8.69 8.10
N SER A 347 16.79 9.35 8.89
CA SER A 347 16.50 10.67 9.50
C SER A 347 15.13 10.71 10.19
N ASP A 348 14.91 9.80 11.14
CA ASP A 348 13.66 9.68 11.92
C ASP A 348 12.41 9.42 11.07
N THR A 349 12.59 8.87 9.86
CA THR A 349 11.50 8.50 8.96
C THR A 349 11.64 7.05 8.52
N LYS A 350 10.53 6.32 8.53
CA LYS A 350 10.40 5.01 7.87
C LYS A 350 9.39 5.10 6.76
N VAL A 351 9.68 4.45 5.64
CA VAL A 351 8.78 4.42 4.50
C VAL A 351 8.68 3.02 3.95
N TYR A 352 7.46 2.64 3.65
CA TYR A 352 7.12 1.33 3.13
C TYR A 352 5.74 1.39 2.49
N GLY A 353 5.23 0.27 1.99
CA GLY A 353 3.86 0.21 1.51
C GLY A 353 3.57 -1.11 0.80
N ALA A 354 2.52 -1.12 0.00
CA ALA A 354 2.16 -2.30 -0.77
C ALA A 354 1.62 -1.93 -2.15
N GLY A 355 1.82 -2.84 -3.10
CA GLY A 355 1.37 -2.71 -4.48
C GLY A 355 2.40 -2.03 -5.38
N THR A 356 2.04 -1.88 -6.65
CA THR A 356 2.86 -1.18 -7.64
C THR A 356 1.96 -0.21 -8.38
N THR A 357 2.42 1.03 -8.54
CA THR A 357 1.71 2.03 -9.31
C THR A 357 1.47 1.53 -10.73
N PRO A 358 0.22 1.51 -11.21
CA PRO A 358 -0.06 1.17 -12.60
C PRO A 358 0.66 2.12 -13.54
N LEU A 359 1.23 1.58 -14.61
CA LEU A 359 1.76 2.39 -15.70
C LEU A 359 0.60 2.86 -16.57
N TYR A 360 0.44 4.17 -16.71
CA TYR A 360 -0.58 4.77 -17.56
C TYR A 360 -0.01 5.14 -18.91
N LEU A 361 -0.82 4.94 -19.94
CA LEU A 361 -0.42 5.04 -21.34
C LEU A 361 -1.34 6.01 -22.08
N THR A 362 -0.73 6.93 -22.82
CA THR A 362 -1.43 7.79 -23.79
C THR A 362 -1.12 7.31 -25.19
N SER A 363 -2.16 6.94 -25.93
CA SER A 363 -2.07 6.42 -27.29
C SER A 363 -2.59 7.44 -28.29
N THR A 364 -1.75 7.87 -29.22
CA THR A 364 -2.12 8.64 -30.41
C THR A 364 -2.48 7.66 -31.53
N MET A 365 -3.76 7.65 -31.90
CA MET A 365 -4.34 6.83 -32.95
C MET A 365 -4.27 7.59 -34.28
N ASN A 366 -3.61 7.04 -35.29
CA ASN A 366 -3.45 7.61 -36.62
C ASN A 366 -4.39 6.92 -37.61
N TYR A 367 -5.19 7.69 -38.32
CA TYR A 367 -6.18 7.19 -39.28
C TYR A 367 -5.83 7.69 -40.68
N ASP A 368 -5.28 6.79 -41.51
CA ASP A 368 -5.01 7.05 -42.92
C ASP A 368 -6.28 6.78 -43.75
N THR A 369 -7.29 7.62 -43.55
CA THR A 369 -8.55 7.54 -44.28
C THR A 369 -8.99 8.93 -44.68
N THR A 370 -9.74 9.04 -45.77
CA THR A 370 -10.31 10.31 -46.22
C THR A 370 -11.47 10.79 -45.35
N ALA A 371 -12.04 9.92 -44.50
CA ALA A 371 -13.15 10.23 -43.60
C ALA A 371 -12.69 10.59 -42.18
N ASN A 372 -13.34 11.60 -41.59
CA ASN A 372 -13.04 12.15 -40.27
C ASN A 372 -13.71 11.33 -39.14
N THR A 373 -13.39 10.03 -39.00
CA THR A 373 -14.09 9.07 -38.11
C THR A 373 -13.20 8.44 -37.02
N CYS A 374 -12.35 9.24 -36.35
CA CYS A 374 -11.36 8.75 -35.36
C CYS A 374 -11.92 8.04 -34.12
N SER A 375 -13.24 7.99 -33.96
CA SER A 375 -13.89 7.33 -32.82
C SER A 375 -14.37 5.90 -33.16
N SER A 376 -14.37 5.50 -34.45
CA SER A 376 -14.92 4.21 -34.90
C SER A 376 -14.14 3.50 -36.02
N GLY A 377 -13.15 4.15 -36.65
CA GLY A 377 -12.31 3.51 -37.68
C GLY A 377 -11.25 2.57 -37.12
N VAL A 378 -10.67 1.73 -37.98
CA VAL A 378 -9.46 0.95 -37.68
C VAL A 378 -8.25 1.90 -37.82
N PRO A 379 -7.41 2.05 -36.78
CA PRO A 379 -6.21 2.87 -36.89
C PRO A 379 -5.20 2.21 -37.84
N SER A 380 -4.46 3.03 -38.56
CA SER A 380 -3.29 2.59 -39.31
C SER A 380 -2.09 2.42 -38.37
N LEU A 381 -1.77 3.44 -37.59
CA LEU A 381 -0.65 3.45 -36.66
C LEU A 381 -1.14 3.90 -35.28
N VAL A 382 -0.62 3.30 -34.22
CA VAL A 382 -0.83 3.77 -32.86
C VAL A 382 0.53 4.04 -32.24
N SER A 383 0.79 5.28 -31.85
CA SER A 383 1.99 5.66 -31.10
C SER A 383 1.59 5.87 -29.64
N THR A 384 2.22 5.14 -28.72
CA THR A 384 1.86 5.17 -27.31
C THR A 384 3.08 5.54 -26.47
N ALA A 385 2.89 6.46 -25.54
CA ALA A 385 3.89 6.88 -24.58
C ALA A 385 3.39 6.65 -23.14
N VAL A 386 4.35 6.49 -22.21
CA VAL A 386 4.06 6.54 -20.78
C VAL A 386 3.64 7.96 -20.40
N ALA A 387 2.62 8.07 -19.57
CA ALA A 387 1.92 9.31 -19.29
C ALA A 387 1.55 9.45 -17.81
N ASN A 388 1.40 10.70 -17.36
CA ASN A 388 0.77 11.01 -16.08
C ASN A 388 -0.73 11.12 -16.30
N VAL A 389 -1.50 10.14 -15.78
CA VAL A 389 -2.86 9.88 -16.27
C VAL A 389 -3.80 11.09 -16.26
N ASP A 390 -3.71 12.00 -15.28
CA ASP A 390 -4.68 13.11 -15.16
C ASP A 390 -4.28 14.39 -15.88
N THR A 391 -3.03 14.52 -16.32
CA THR A 391 -2.54 15.77 -16.96
C THR A 391 -2.20 15.59 -18.42
N THR A 392 -1.71 14.42 -18.82
CA THR A 392 -1.28 14.18 -20.20
C THR A 392 -2.25 13.34 -21.01
N CYS A 393 -3.20 12.65 -20.37
CA CYS A 393 -4.12 11.77 -21.07
C CYS A 393 -5.56 12.29 -21.09
N LEU A 394 -5.90 13.02 -22.16
CA LEU A 394 -7.27 13.45 -22.46
C LEU A 394 -7.76 12.72 -23.70
N THR A 395 -8.82 11.92 -23.57
CA THR A 395 -9.41 11.21 -24.71
C THR A 395 -10.12 12.21 -25.62
N THR A 396 -9.84 12.15 -26.91
CA THR A 396 -10.48 13.04 -27.90
C THR A 396 -11.74 12.38 -28.45
N SER A 397 -12.85 13.10 -28.48
CA SER A 397 -14.09 12.65 -29.15
C SER A 397 -14.14 13.00 -30.65
N VAL A 398 -13.28 13.93 -31.10
CA VAL A 398 -13.18 14.41 -32.49
C VAL A 398 -11.71 14.34 -32.91
N CYS A 399 -11.45 13.98 -34.17
CA CYS A 399 -10.10 13.98 -34.70
C CYS A 399 -9.51 15.39 -34.77
N THR A 400 -8.18 15.47 -34.75
CA THR A 400 -7.43 16.62 -35.25
C THR A 400 -6.89 16.34 -36.66
N GLY A 401 -6.72 17.41 -37.44
CA GLY A 401 -6.25 17.36 -38.83
C GLY A 401 -7.30 17.84 -39.85
N SER A 402 -6.83 18.42 -40.96
CA SER A 402 -7.69 18.86 -42.07
C SER A 402 -7.63 17.91 -43.28
N ALA A 403 -6.73 16.93 -43.25
CA ALA A 403 -6.55 15.90 -44.26
C ALA A 403 -5.85 14.68 -43.64
N ALA A 404 -5.89 13.54 -44.33
CA ALA A 404 -5.24 12.32 -43.88
C ALA A 404 -3.70 12.49 -43.74
N PRO A 405 -3.11 11.99 -42.63
CA PRO A 405 -3.79 11.21 -41.61
C PRO A 405 -4.45 12.07 -40.51
N TYR A 406 -5.64 11.64 -40.07
CA TYR A 406 -6.31 12.21 -38.90
C TYR A 406 -5.79 11.58 -37.61
N THR A 407 -5.77 12.32 -36.50
CA THR A 407 -5.31 11.78 -35.21
C THR A 407 -6.32 11.95 -34.09
N GLY A 408 -6.36 10.97 -33.19
CA GLY A 408 -7.10 11.03 -31.93
C GLY A 408 -6.28 10.46 -30.77
N THR A 409 -6.70 10.76 -29.54
CA THR A 409 -6.01 10.32 -28.31
C THR A 409 -6.90 9.36 -27.53
N LYS A 410 -6.32 8.24 -27.07
CA LYS A 410 -6.93 7.28 -26.14
C LYS A 410 -6.05 7.05 -24.91
N CYS A 411 -6.69 6.75 -23.80
CA CYS A 411 -6.06 6.50 -22.50
C CYS A 411 -6.27 5.06 -22.09
N SER A 412 -5.20 4.42 -21.61
CA SER A 412 -5.20 3.01 -21.20
C SER A 412 -4.19 2.79 -20.06
N SER A 413 -4.23 1.64 -19.41
CA SER A 413 -3.13 1.17 -18.56
C SER A 413 -2.29 0.15 -19.31
N ALA A 414 -1.05 -0.08 -18.87
CA ALA A 414 -0.22 -1.15 -19.42
C ALA A 414 -0.89 -2.53 -19.31
N SER A 415 -1.72 -2.75 -18.27
CA SER A 415 -2.46 -3.99 -18.09
C SER A 415 -3.61 -4.20 -19.07
N SER A 416 -4.27 -3.14 -19.55
CA SER A 416 -5.36 -3.23 -20.54
C SER A 416 -4.89 -3.10 -21.98
N TYR A 417 -3.69 -2.56 -22.20
CA TYR A 417 -3.20 -2.12 -23.50
C TYR A 417 -3.34 -3.15 -24.63
N LEU A 418 -2.93 -4.41 -24.40
CA LEU A 418 -3.02 -5.45 -25.44
C LEU A 418 -4.47 -5.76 -25.83
N ALA A 419 -5.40 -5.75 -24.87
CA ALA A 419 -6.82 -5.95 -25.13
C ALA A 419 -7.44 -4.73 -25.84
N ASP A 420 -7.01 -3.51 -25.45
CA ASP A 420 -7.43 -2.27 -26.09
C ASP A 420 -6.99 -2.23 -27.56
N MET A 421 -5.75 -2.66 -27.86
CA MET A 421 -5.26 -2.79 -29.24
C MET A 421 -5.98 -3.88 -30.02
N GLY A 422 -6.24 -5.05 -29.41
CA GLY A 422 -7.06 -6.09 -30.02
C GLY A 422 -8.44 -5.59 -30.42
N THR A 423 -9.06 -4.77 -29.57
CA THR A 423 -10.35 -4.13 -29.88
C THR A 423 -10.23 -3.07 -30.97
N ALA A 424 -9.17 -2.25 -30.95
CA ALA A 424 -8.96 -1.18 -31.91
C ALA A 424 -8.71 -1.69 -33.34
N PHE A 425 -7.91 -2.75 -33.49
CA PHE A 425 -7.64 -3.36 -34.80
C PHE A 425 -8.71 -4.38 -35.20
N GLY A 426 -9.45 -4.95 -34.24
CA GLY A 426 -10.49 -5.93 -34.48
C GLY A 426 -9.94 -7.21 -35.15
N VAL A 427 -10.51 -7.58 -36.29
CA VAL A 427 -10.09 -8.76 -37.08
C VAL A 427 -8.85 -8.50 -37.94
N ASN A 428 -8.38 -7.26 -38.03
CA ASN A 428 -7.27 -6.91 -38.90
C ASN A 428 -5.93 -7.31 -38.28
N PRO A 429 -4.97 -7.80 -39.09
CA PRO A 429 -3.64 -8.15 -38.61
C PRO A 429 -2.90 -6.92 -38.11
N TYR A 430 -2.19 -7.02 -36.98
CA TYR A 430 -1.39 -5.93 -36.43
C TYR A 430 -0.14 -6.43 -35.71
N VAL A 431 0.85 -5.54 -35.59
CA VAL A 431 2.12 -5.78 -34.90
C VAL A 431 2.36 -4.66 -33.90
N ILE A 432 2.63 -5.01 -32.65
CA ILE A 432 2.98 -4.09 -31.56
C ILE A 432 4.45 -4.26 -31.26
N VAL A 433 5.17 -3.15 -31.22
CA VAL A 433 6.59 -3.08 -30.84
C VAL A 433 6.69 -2.25 -29.58
N GLN A 434 7.04 -2.87 -28.46
CA GLN A 434 7.38 -2.20 -27.22
C GLN A 434 8.90 -2.03 -27.15
N THR A 435 9.34 -0.82 -26.84
CA THR A 435 10.76 -0.47 -26.66
C THR A 435 11.00 -0.10 -25.21
N PHE A 436 12.16 -0.50 -24.71
CA PHE A 436 12.59 -0.26 -23.34
C PHE A 436 13.93 0.48 -23.32
N THR A 437 14.23 1.14 -22.21
CA THR A 437 15.54 1.78 -21.99
C THR A 437 16.67 0.78 -22.25
N THR A 438 17.68 1.21 -23.00
CA THR A 438 18.79 0.34 -23.43
C THR A 438 19.52 -0.29 -22.24
N GLY A 439 19.76 -1.60 -22.31
CA GLY A 439 20.45 -2.39 -21.28
C GLY A 439 19.59 -2.79 -20.10
N LYS A 440 18.27 -2.58 -20.17
CA LYS A 440 17.33 -2.82 -19.06
C LYS A 440 16.47 -4.07 -19.21
N SER A 441 16.78 -4.92 -20.19
CA SER A 441 16.24 -6.28 -20.31
C SER A 441 14.70 -6.33 -20.29
N CYS A 442 14.07 -5.30 -20.86
CA CYS A 442 12.62 -5.15 -20.92
C CYS A 442 11.89 -5.21 -19.55
N ALA A 443 12.51 -4.66 -18.50
CA ALA A 443 11.82 -4.40 -17.24
C ALA A 443 10.64 -3.42 -17.47
N ASP A 444 9.47 -3.71 -16.91
CA ASP A 444 8.25 -2.97 -17.22
C ASP A 444 8.33 -1.50 -16.81
N GLU A 445 9.06 -1.18 -15.72
CA GLU A 445 9.36 0.20 -15.31
C GLU A 445 10.28 0.97 -16.27
N GLU A 446 10.92 0.29 -17.22
CA GLU A 446 11.85 0.86 -18.19
C GLU A 446 11.21 0.96 -19.59
N LEU A 447 9.88 0.79 -19.68
CA LEU A 447 9.15 0.94 -20.93
C LEU A 447 9.25 2.39 -21.43
N SER A 448 9.91 2.59 -22.58
CA SER A 448 10.17 3.91 -23.16
C SER A 448 9.16 4.32 -24.22
N GLY A 449 8.51 3.35 -24.87
CA GLY A 449 7.49 3.64 -25.88
C GLY A 449 6.92 2.38 -26.52
N ILE A 450 5.72 2.51 -27.07
CA ILE A 450 5.06 1.44 -27.82
C ILE A 450 4.60 1.98 -29.17
N THR A 451 4.76 1.19 -30.23
CA THR A 451 4.15 1.49 -31.53
C THR A 451 3.41 0.27 -32.06
N ALA A 452 2.12 0.42 -32.37
CA ALA A 452 1.34 -0.59 -33.05
C ALA A 452 1.10 -0.22 -34.52
N TYR A 453 1.28 -1.18 -35.41
CA TYR A 453 1.18 -1.03 -36.86
C TYR A 453 0.08 -1.95 -37.38
N LEU A 454 -0.85 -1.41 -38.17
CA LEU A 454 -1.72 -2.22 -39.02
C LEU A 454 -0.85 -2.97 -40.03
N ALA A 455 -0.94 -4.29 -40.02
CA ALA A 455 -0.07 -5.20 -40.76
C ALA A 455 -0.81 -5.90 -41.90
N ASP A 456 -1.53 -5.13 -42.72
CA ASP A 456 -2.28 -5.61 -43.87
C ASP A 456 -1.46 -5.61 -45.18
N GLY A 457 -0.17 -5.30 -45.11
CA GLY A 457 0.73 -5.22 -46.27
C GLY A 457 0.57 -3.96 -47.13
N LYS A 458 -0.43 -3.11 -46.86
CA LYS A 458 -0.68 -1.87 -47.60
C LYS A 458 0.27 -0.76 -47.16
N CYS A 459 0.40 0.24 -48.02
CA CYS A 459 1.07 1.48 -47.66
C CYS A 459 0.16 2.32 -46.76
N HIS A 460 0.67 2.71 -45.59
CA HIS A 460 -0.03 3.59 -44.65
C HIS A 460 0.81 4.83 -44.40
N LYS A 461 0.19 5.99 -44.58
CA LYS A 461 0.80 7.30 -44.41
C LYS A 461 0.85 7.68 -42.92
N THR A 462 2.04 8.02 -42.43
CA THR A 462 2.25 8.51 -41.06
C THR A 462 2.35 10.03 -41.00
N SER A 463 2.75 10.66 -42.11
CA SER A 463 2.73 12.11 -42.32
C SER A 463 2.74 12.44 -43.82
N SER A 464 2.74 13.72 -44.21
CA SER A 464 2.92 14.12 -45.62
C SER A 464 4.22 13.60 -46.26
N SER A 465 5.23 13.25 -45.46
CA SER A 465 6.57 12.88 -45.92
C SER A 465 7.06 11.54 -45.37
N ALA A 466 6.19 10.75 -44.76
CA ALA A 466 6.57 9.43 -44.24
C ALA A 466 5.40 8.45 -44.31
N SER A 467 5.75 7.18 -44.50
CA SER A 467 4.80 6.08 -44.62
C SER A 467 5.45 4.78 -44.19
N TYR A 468 4.65 3.73 -44.03
CA TYR A 468 5.15 2.40 -43.70
C TYR A 468 4.32 1.29 -44.37
N ARG A 469 4.90 0.11 -44.45
CA ARG A 469 4.21 -1.16 -44.69
C ARG A 469 4.55 -2.12 -43.57
N ALA A 470 3.57 -2.85 -43.07
CA ALA A 470 3.83 -3.93 -42.12
C ALA A 470 3.18 -5.23 -42.57
N ILE A 471 3.86 -6.34 -42.32
CA ILE A 471 3.40 -7.70 -42.61
C ILE A 471 3.63 -8.54 -41.35
N ARG A 472 2.67 -9.41 -41.06
CA ARG A 472 2.73 -10.43 -40.01
C ARG A 472 2.40 -11.79 -40.61
N ASN A 473 3.32 -12.72 -40.50
CA ASN A 473 3.21 -14.07 -41.04
C ASN A 473 2.53 -15.02 -40.04
N ALA A 474 2.10 -16.18 -40.53
CA ALA A 474 1.42 -17.20 -39.72
C ALA A 474 2.35 -17.81 -38.64
N ASP A 475 3.67 -17.77 -38.83
CA ASP A 475 4.67 -18.19 -37.86
C ASP A 475 4.95 -17.13 -36.77
N ASN A 476 4.18 -16.04 -36.76
CA ASN A 476 4.33 -14.84 -35.94
C ASN A 476 5.54 -13.95 -36.27
N SER A 477 6.37 -14.29 -37.26
CA SER A 477 7.37 -13.35 -37.75
C SER A 477 6.69 -12.13 -38.36
N ALA A 478 7.36 -10.98 -38.28
CA ALA A 478 6.83 -9.74 -38.84
C ALA A 478 7.93 -8.92 -39.51
N SER A 479 7.53 -8.06 -40.43
CA SER A 479 8.42 -7.05 -41.00
C SER A 479 7.72 -5.71 -41.05
N ILE A 480 8.47 -4.66 -40.71
CA ILE A 480 8.01 -3.27 -40.79
C ILE A 480 8.99 -2.55 -41.72
N LYS A 481 8.48 -2.04 -42.83
CA LYS A 481 9.22 -1.21 -43.77
C LYS A 481 8.78 0.23 -43.60
N LYS A 482 9.70 1.13 -43.28
CA LYS A 482 9.46 2.57 -43.18
C LYS A 482 10.04 3.27 -44.40
N TYR A 483 9.38 4.33 -44.84
CA TYR A 483 9.74 5.11 -46.03
C TYR A 483 9.81 6.58 -45.68
N THR A 484 10.67 7.32 -46.39
CA THR A 484 10.86 8.77 -46.23
C THR A 484 9.99 9.59 -47.20
N ASP A 485 8.92 8.98 -47.71
CA ASP A 485 7.85 9.62 -48.45
C ASP A 485 6.48 9.13 -47.95
N GLY A 486 5.41 9.77 -48.38
CA GLY A 486 4.04 9.41 -47.99
C GLY A 486 3.38 8.31 -48.85
N ILE A 487 4.11 7.68 -49.78
CA ILE A 487 3.56 6.76 -50.81
C ILE A 487 4.35 5.45 -50.93
N CYS A 488 5.17 5.12 -49.93
CA CYS A 488 6.01 3.93 -49.85
C CYS A 488 6.87 3.67 -51.09
N SER A 489 7.55 4.69 -51.64
CA SER A 489 8.32 4.57 -52.89
C SER A 489 9.83 4.72 -52.72
N SER A 490 10.30 5.41 -51.68
CA SER A 490 11.71 5.79 -51.51
C SER A 490 12.16 5.78 -50.04
N GLY A 491 13.47 5.65 -49.84
CA GLY A 491 14.09 5.68 -48.51
C GLY A 491 13.69 4.51 -47.60
N GLU A 492 13.50 3.32 -48.18
CA GLU A 492 13.06 2.12 -47.44
C GLU A 492 14.08 1.72 -46.36
N THR A 493 13.60 1.57 -45.13
CA THR A 493 14.30 0.90 -44.03
C THR A 493 13.46 -0.25 -43.51
N THR A 494 14.03 -1.46 -43.48
CA THR A 494 13.31 -2.67 -43.03
C THR A 494 13.75 -3.06 -41.62
N THR A 495 12.76 -3.32 -40.77
CA THR A 495 12.93 -3.95 -39.46
C THR A 495 12.27 -5.32 -39.50
N SER A 496 13.06 -6.37 -39.33
CA SER A 496 12.58 -7.75 -39.20
C SER A 496 12.39 -8.11 -37.73
N LEU A 497 11.29 -8.77 -37.42
CA LEU A 497 10.91 -9.18 -36.08
C LEU A 497 10.77 -10.70 -36.05
N GLY A 498 11.35 -11.33 -35.02
CA GLY A 498 11.35 -12.78 -34.86
C GLY A 498 9.97 -13.37 -34.55
N THR A 499 9.90 -14.69 -34.39
CA THR A 499 8.66 -15.45 -34.18
C THR A 499 8.20 -15.49 -32.72
N SER A 500 9.07 -15.12 -31.77
CA SER A 500 8.79 -15.22 -30.33
C SER A 500 7.96 -14.04 -29.83
N GLN A 501 6.66 -14.27 -29.64
CA GLN A 501 5.76 -13.25 -29.08
C GLN A 501 6.04 -13.01 -27.59
N GLY A 502 6.14 -11.73 -27.20
CA GLY A 502 6.34 -11.28 -25.82
C GLY A 502 7.73 -11.54 -25.23
N ALA A 503 8.64 -12.16 -25.98
CA ALA A 503 10.01 -12.35 -25.55
C ALA A 503 10.80 -11.03 -25.65
N CYS A 504 11.61 -10.74 -24.63
CA CYS A 504 12.52 -9.62 -24.66
C CYS A 504 13.73 -9.94 -25.55
N THR A 505 13.94 -9.18 -26.62
CA THR A 505 15.13 -9.27 -27.48
C THR A 505 15.70 -7.87 -27.67
N ALA A 506 16.94 -7.65 -27.22
CA ALA A 506 17.63 -6.36 -27.33
C ALA A 506 16.74 -5.16 -26.91
N ASP A 507 16.18 -5.24 -25.71
CA ASP A 507 15.30 -4.21 -25.12
C ASP A 507 14.00 -3.94 -25.91
N THR A 508 13.54 -4.91 -26.70
CA THR A 508 12.29 -4.86 -27.45
C THR A 508 11.42 -6.08 -27.14
N LYS A 509 10.11 -5.88 -26.95
CA LYS A 509 9.09 -6.95 -26.96
C LYS A 509 8.16 -6.76 -28.14
N VAL A 510 7.81 -7.85 -28.81
CA VAL A 510 6.90 -7.84 -29.98
C VAL A 510 5.65 -8.63 -29.68
N TYR A 511 4.49 -8.06 -29.99
CA TYR A 511 3.19 -8.71 -29.90
C TYR A 511 2.42 -8.50 -31.20
N GLY A 512 1.31 -9.19 -31.37
CA GLY A 512 0.40 -8.97 -32.49
C GLY A 512 -0.62 -10.07 -32.62
N ALA A 513 -1.57 -9.87 -33.51
CA ALA A 513 -2.58 -10.86 -33.86
C ALA A 513 -2.88 -10.80 -35.35
N GLY A 514 -3.55 -11.85 -35.84
CA GLY A 514 -3.89 -11.99 -37.26
C GLY A 514 -2.71 -12.37 -38.15
N THR A 515 -3.01 -12.70 -39.40
CA THR A 515 -2.02 -12.97 -40.44
C THR A 515 -2.32 -12.03 -41.60
N THR A 516 -1.31 -11.41 -42.17
CA THR A 516 -1.46 -10.59 -43.36
C THR A 516 -2.04 -11.44 -44.49
N PRO A 517 -3.15 -11.01 -45.12
CA PRO A 517 -3.66 -11.70 -46.30
C PRO A 517 -2.58 -11.79 -47.39
N LEU A 518 -2.48 -12.95 -48.02
CA LEU A 518 -1.69 -13.08 -49.24
C LEU A 518 -2.47 -12.43 -50.38
N TYR A 519 -1.81 -11.53 -51.10
CA TYR A 519 -2.37 -10.94 -52.32
C TYR A 519 -1.83 -11.72 -53.52
N LEU A 520 -2.75 -12.18 -54.36
CA LEU A 520 -2.44 -12.95 -55.56
C LEU A 520 -2.78 -12.09 -56.76
N THR A 521 -1.82 -11.89 -57.64
CA THR A 521 -2.09 -11.39 -58.98
C THR A 521 -2.18 -12.57 -59.92
N SER A 522 -3.31 -12.69 -60.61
CA SER A 522 -3.53 -13.76 -61.58
C SER A 522 -3.50 -13.20 -62.99
N THR A 523 -2.57 -13.69 -63.80
CA THR A 523 -2.61 -13.49 -65.26
C THR A 523 -3.59 -14.50 -65.83
N VAL A 524 -4.62 -14.00 -66.51
CA VAL A 524 -5.69 -14.81 -67.09
C VAL A 524 -5.66 -14.65 -68.61
N ASN A 525 -5.56 -15.78 -69.32
CA ASN A 525 -5.66 -15.82 -70.77
C ASN A 525 -7.04 -16.31 -71.19
N TYR A 526 -7.57 -15.68 -72.23
CA TYR A 526 -8.85 -16.03 -72.84
C TYR A 526 -8.67 -16.37 -74.32
N ASP A 527 -9.07 -17.59 -74.70
CA ASP A 527 -9.22 -18.00 -76.11
C ASP A 527 -10.64 -17.70 -76.61
N THR A 528 -10.96 -16.42 -76.70
CA THR A 528 -12.24 -15.96 -77.26
C THR A 528 -11.98 -14.97 -78.39
N ALA A 529 -12.94 -14.83 -79.32
CA ALA A 529 -12.85 -13.85 -80.40
C ALA A 529 -13.15 -12.40 -79.93
N ALA A 530 -13.58 -12.21 -78.68
CA ALA A 530 -13.99 -10.94 -78.11
C ALA A 530 -13.02 -10.47 -77.01
N ASN A 531 -12.56 -9.21 -77.09
CA ASN A 531 -11.61 -8.62 -76.14
C ASN A 531 -12.30 -8.20 -74.82
N THR A 532 -12.86 -9.16 -74.07
CA THR A 532 -13.54 -8.89 -72.79
C THR A 532 -12.87 -9.62 -71.63
N CYS A 533 -11.94 -8.96 -70.94
CA CYS A 533 -11.22 -9.45 -69.75
C CYS A 533 -12.07 -9.59 -68.47
N LYS A 534 -13.40 -9.70 -68.59
CA LYS A 534 -14.32 -9.78 -67.44
C LYS A 534 -15.33 -10.92 -67.51
N SER A 535 -15.45 -11.61 -68.64
CA SER A 535 -16.45 -12.66 -68.83
C SER A 535 -16.02 -13.64 -69.93
N GLY A 536 -15.88 -14.92 -69.56
CA GLY A 536 -15.48 -16.02 -70.43
C GLY A 536 -14.83 -17.15 -69.62
N LEU A 537 -14.75 -18.36 -70.17
CA LEU A 537 -14.01 -19.47 -69.56
C LEU A 537 -12.50 -19.24 -69.81
N PRO A 538 -11.65 -19.12 -68.76
CA PRO A 538 -10.21 -18.97 -68.93
C PRO A 538 -9.60 -20.16 -69.63
N SER A 539 -8.69 -19.94 -70.59
CA SER A 539 -7.88 -21.02 -71.16
C SER A 539 -6.60 -21.28 -70.36
N TYR A 540 -6.11 -20.28 -69.63
CA TYR A 540 -4.98 -20.40 -68.71
C TYR A 540 -5.07 -19.36 -67.59
N VAL A 541 -4.72 -19.76 -66.37
CA VAL A 541 -4.60 -18.87 -65.20
C VAL A 541 -3.25 -19.14 -64.55
N ALA A 542 -2.42 -18.12 -64.45
CA ALA A 542 -1.19 -18.14 -63.66
C ALA A 542 -1.30 -17.16 -62.52
N SER A 543 -1.25 -17.64 -61.28
CA SER A 543 -1.26 -16.79 -60.10
C SER A 543 0.14 -16.67 -59.51
N THR A 544 0.51 -15.46 -59.12
CA THR A 544 1.75 -15.17 -58.40
C THR A 544 1.43 -14.36 -57.15
N VAL A 545 2.18 -14.58 -56.07
CA VAL A 545 2.04 -13.79 -54.85
C VAL A 545 2.69 -12.43 -55.08
N VAL A 546 1.95 -11.36 -54.81
CA VAL A 546 2.42 -9.99 -54.96
C VAL A 546 2.19 -9.18 -53.68
N GLY A 547 2.80 -8.01 -53.58
CA GLY A 547 2.35 -6.99 -52.63
C GLY A 547 0.97 -6.46 -53.05
N VAL A 548 0.12 -6.12 -52.08
CA VAL A 548 -1.25 -5.63 -52.31
C VAL A 548 -1.37 -4.52 -53.37
N ASP A 549 -0.40 -3.61 -53.43
CA ASP A 549 -0.43 -2.47 -54.35
C ASP A 549 0.02 -2.83 -55.79
N ALA A 550 0.54 -4.03 -56.00
CA ALA A 550 0.81 -4.57 -57.34
C ALA A 550 -0.39 -5.31 -57.93
N CYS A 551 -1.47 -5.47 -57.16
CA CYS A 551 -2.71 -6.12 -57.61
C CYS A 551 -3.63 -5.11 -58.31
N ALA A 552 -3.29 -4.75 -59.56
CA ALA A 552 -4.13 -3.91 -60.40
C ALA A 552 -4.85 -4.75 -61.46
N ALA A 553 -6.17 -4.89 -61.33
CA ALA A 553 -6.96 -5.59 -62.32
C ALA A 553 -6.98 -4.80 -63.64
N THR A 554 -6.58 -5.41 -64.75
CA THR A 554 -6.63 -4.77 -66.07
C THR A 554 -8.09 -4.63 -66.52
N VAL A 555 -8.48 -3.42 -66.89
CA VAL A 555 -9.83 -3.15 -67.40
C VAL A 555 -9.98 -3.59 -68.87
N ALA A 556 -8.88 -3.65 -69.62
CA ALA A 556 -8.81 -4.11 -71.02
C ALA A 556 -7.65 -5.10 -71.19
N CYS A 557 -7.85 -6.17 -71.97
CA CYS A 557 -6.78 -7.14 -72.24
C CYS A 557 -5.73 -6.58 -73.19
N THR A 558 -4.51 -7.09 -73.10
CA THR A 558 -3.47 -6.89 -74.11
C THR A 558 -3.57 -7.99 -75.19
N GLY A 559 -3.36 -7.62 -76.46
CA GLY A 559 -3.45 -8.51 -77.62
C GLY A 559 -4.35 -7.95 -78.75
N GLN A 560 -3.93 -8.10 -80.01
CA GLN A 560 -4.73 -7.75 -81.20
C GLN A 560 -5.57 -8.94 -81.73
N ALA A 561 -5.29 -10.16 -81.25
CA ALA A 561 -6.01 -11.39 -81.51
C ALA A 561 -5.78 -12.37 -80.34
N ALA A 562 -6.59 -13.44 -80.25
CA ALA A 562 -6.44 -14.46 -79.20
C ALA A 562 -5.03 -15.09 -79.18
N PRO A 563 -4.48 -15.44 -78.00
CA PRO A 563 -5.10 -15.29 -76.68
C PRO A 563 -5.03 -13.85 -76.14
N TYR A 564 -6.15 -13.35 -75.61
CA TYR A 564 -6.19 -12.06 -74.91
C TYR A 564 -5.69 -12.24 -73.47
N THR A 565 -4.75 -11.40 -73.03
CA THR A 565 -4.12 -11.50 -71.70
C THR A 565 -4.61 -10.39 -70.78
N GLY A 566 -5.20 -10.76 -69.64
CA GLY A 566 -5.61 -9.87 -68.57
C GLY A 566 -4.91 -10.18 -67.25
N THR A 567 -4.98 -9.24 -66.32
CA THR A 567 -4.51 -9.38 -64.94
C THR A 567 -5.71 -9.16 -64.01
N SER A 568 -5.92 -10.06 -63.04
CA SER A 568 -6.97 -9.97 -62.02
C SER A 568 -6.39 -10.01 -60.62
#